data_AF-A0A1Q4AP36-F1
#
_entry.id   AF-A0A1Q4AP36-F1
#
_cell.length_a   1.000
_cell.length_b   1.000
_cell.length_c   1.000
_cell.angle_alpha   90.00
_cell.angle_beta   90.00
_cell.angle_gamma   90.00
#
_symmetry.space_group_name_H-M   'P 1'
#
loop_
_entity.id
_entity.type
_entity.pdbx_description
1 polymer ?
#
loop_
_entity_poly.entity_id
_entity_poly.type
_entity_poly.pdbx_seq_one_letter_code
_entity_poly.pdbx_strand_id
1 'polypeptide(L)'
;MKTFHSAAAAAALLLALGLAGCSTPAADTSTDTGTDSGGTTQGDATTDDTGDGTLVTISGSGDYTVGVDAPYGGYQLKDANEQPAGCTWAVEDGDGNIQFQDQGITVFLTEENKFFQTSGCPDWVQFE
;
A
#
# COMPACT_ATOMS: atom_id res chain seq x y z
N MET A 1 29.12 45.21 -12.49
CA MET A 1 30.51 45.35 -12.00
C MET A 1 30.42 45.37 -10.48
N LYS A 2 30.92 44.43 -9.67
CA LYS A 2 32.14 43.60 -9.71
C LYS A 2 31.83 42.19 -9.18
N THR A 3 32.44 41.21 -9.83
CA THR A 3 32.56 39.80 -9.42
C THR A 3 33.69 39.65 -8.40
N PHE A 4 33.56 38.71 -7.46
CA PHE A 4 34.70 38.12 -6.75
C PHE A 4 34.57 36.60 -6.74
N HIS A 5 35.65 35.96 -7.20
CA HIS A 5 35.90 34.52 -7.30
C HIS A 5 36.55 33.99 -6.01
N SER A 6 36.33 32.71 -5.70
CA SER A 6 37.34 31.75 -5.16
C SER A 6 36.70 30.34 -5.18
N ALA A 7 37.09 29.45 -6.10
CA ALA A 7 38.19 28.47 -6.01
C ALA A 7 37.91 27.38 -4.94
N ALA A 8 37.42 26.18 -5.28
CA ALA A 8 38.05 25.02 -5.94
C ALA A 8 38.94 24.15 -5.01
N ALA A 9 38.83 22.82 -5.23
CA ALA A 9 39.61 21.66 -4.72
C ALA A 9 38.93 20.88 -3.56
N ALA A 10 38.31 19.71 -3.77
CA ALA A 10 38.82 18.39 -4.22
C ALA A 10 39.47 17.56 -3.10
N ALA A 11 38.89 16.40 -2.79
CA ALA A 11 39.61 15.18 -2.39
C ALA A 11 38.66 13.97 -2.43
N ALA A 12 38.93 13.06 -3.37
CA ALA A 12 38.36 11.72 -3.44
C ALA A 12 39.02 10.83 -2.37
N LEU A 13 38.27 9.88 -1.81
CA LEU A 13 38.83 8.73 -1.09
C LEU A 13 38.06 7.47 -1.49
N LEU A 14 38.69 6.71 -2.39
CA LEU A 14 38.42 5.32 -2.70
C LEU A 14 38.88 4.44 -1.53
N LEU A 15 38.06 3.48 -1.11
CA LEU A 15 38.50 2.31 -0.36
C LEU A 15 37.78 1.09 -0.91
N ALA A 16 38.47 0.39 -1.81
CA ALA A 16 38.17 -0.98 -2.21
C ALA A 16 39.05 -1.92 -1.38
N LEU A 17 38.45 -2.89 -0.69
CA LEU A 17 39.12 -4.13 -0.31
C LEU A 17 38.17 -5.28 -0.59
N GLY A 18 38.56 -6.11 -1.57
CA GLY A 18 37.87 -7.34 -1.91
C GLY A 18 38.27 -8.50 -1.00
N LEU A 19 37.48 -9.58 -1.08
CA LEU A 19 37.97 -10.93 -0.84
C LEU A 19 37.79 -11.75 -2.11
N ALA A 20 38.92 -12.27 -2.60
CA ALA A 20 38.97 -13.27 -3.63
C ALA A 20 38.71 -14.65 -3.03
N GLY A 21 37.85 -15.42 -3.70
CA GLY A 21 37.68 -16.86 -3.49
C GLY A 21 37.15 -17.47 -4.77
N CYS A 22 38.04 -18.04 -5.59
CA CYS A 22 37.72 -18.71 -6.84
C CYS A 22 37.85 -20.22 -6.65
N SER A 23 36.83 -20.99 -7.04
CA SER A 23 36.93 -22.42 -7.41
C SER A 23 35.73 -22.79 -8.29
N THR A 24 36.01 -23.24 -9.51
CA THR A 24 35.09 -23.57 -10.63
C THR A 24 34.66 -25.06 -10.57
N PRO A 25 33.86 -25.59 -11.52
CA PRO A 25 32.39 -25.55 -11.68
C PRO A 25 31.72 -26.94 -11.44
N ALA A 26 30.40 -26.99 -11.24
CA ALA A 26 29.59 -28.18 -11.57
C ALA A 26 28.09 -27.88 -11.65
N ALA A 27 27.52 -28.32 -12.78
CA ALA A 27 26.16 -28.80 -13.01
C ALA A 27 24.97 -27.85 -12.85
N ASP A 28 24.23 -27.76 -13.97
CA ASP A 28 22.84 -27.38 -14.08
C ASP A 28 21.98 -27.91 -12.93
N THR A 29 21.22 -27.02 -12.33
CA THR A 29 19.89 -27.36 -11.82
C THR A 29 19.03 -26.13 -12.03
N SER A 30 18.21 -26.17 -13.08
CA SER A 30 17.00 -25.37 -13.13
C SER A 30 16.21 -25.64 -11.85
N THR A 31 16.19 -24.67 -10.96
CA THR A 31 15.14 -24.56 -9.95
C THR A 31 14.57 -23.17 -10.13
N ASP A 32 13.59 -23.15 -11.02
CA ASP A 32 12.49 -22.22 -10.96
C ASP A 32 11.90 -22.30 -9.54
N THR A 33 12.33 -21.38 -8.70
CA THR A 33 11.50 -20.89 -7.62
C THR A 33 11.39 -19.40 -7.86
N GLY A 34 10.50 -19.04 -8.79
CA GLY A 34 9.81 -17.76 -8.74
C GLY A 34 9.42 -17.48 -7.30
N THR A 35 10.23 -16.66 -6.65
CA THR A 35 9.79 -15.96 -5.46
C THR A 35 9.03 -14.78 -6.01
N ASP A 36 7.75 -15.01 -6.32
CA ASP A 36 6.77 -13.94 -6.36
C ASP A 36 6.66 -13.40 -4.92
N SER A 37 7.60 -12.52 -4.56
CA SER A 37 7.42 -11.58 -3.46
C SER A 37 6.38 -10.54 -3.89
N GLY A 38 5.15 -11.01 -4.06
CA GLY A 38 3.95 -10.21 -4.21
C GLY A 38 2.95 -10.63 -3.15
N GLY A 39 3.40 -10.70 -1.89
CA GLY A 39 2.50 -10.90 -0.77
C GLY A 39 1.73 -9.61 -0.52
N THR A 40 0.69 -9.34 -1.31
CA THR A 40 -0.38 -8.42 -0.92
C THR A 40 -0.97 -8.98 0.37
N THR A 41 -0.96 -8.18 1.43
CA THR A 41 -1.62 -8.58 2.68
C THR A 41 -3.12 -8.47 2.41
N GLN A 42 -3.75 -9.57 2.00
CA GLN A 42 -5.18 -9.60 1.80
C GLN A 42 -5.86 -9.34 3.14
N GLY A 43 -6.60 -8.23 3.22
CA GLY A 43 -7.33 -7.88 4.42
C GLY A 43 -8.64 -8.66 4.53
N ASP A 44 -9.21 -8.70 5.74
CA ASP A 44 -10.48 -9.38 6.01
C ASP A 44 -11.64 -8.37 5.98
N ALA A 45 -12.77 -8.81 5.43
CA ALA A 45 -14.03 -8.09 5.46
C ALA A 45 -15.12 -9.00 6.01
N THR A 46 -15.86 -8.52 7.00
CA THR A 46 -16.92 -9.27 7.67
C THR A 46 -18.26 -8.60 7.49
N THR A 47 -19.29 -9.42 7.42
CA THR A 47 -20.67 -8.97 7.28
C THR A 47 -21.45 -9.33 8.54
N ASP A 48 -22.02 -8.33 9.19
CA ASP A 48 -22.89 -8.51 10.36
C ASP A 48 -24.34 -8.20 9.99
N ASP A 49 -25.24 -9.14 10.29
CA ASP A 49 -26.69 -8.94 10.23
C ASP A 49 -27.16 -8.23 11.50
N THR A 50 -26.93 -6.93 11.56
CA THR A 50 -27.62 -6.07 12.53
C THR A 50 -29.10 -5.97 12.17
N GLY A 51 -30.00 -5.94 13.17
CA GLY A 51 -31.45 -5.94 12.94
C GLY A 51 -32.01 -4.76 12.12
N ASP A 52 -31.14 -3.84 11.68
CA ASP A 52 -31.40 -2.68 10.83
C ASP A 52 -30.88 -2.85 9.39
N GLY A 53 -30.27 -4.00 9.05
CA GLY A 53 -29.66 -4.27 7.74
C GLY A 53 -28.32 -4.99 7.85
N THR A 54 -27.88 -5.57 6.73
CA THR A 54 -26.58 -6.24 6.61
C THR A 54 -25.49 -5.19 6.44
N LEU A 55 -24.71 -4.92 7.50
CA LEU A 55 -23.61 -3.94 7.48
C LEU A 55 -22.27 -4.65 7.32
N VAL A 56 -21.39 -4.07 6.50
CA VAL A 56 -20.05 -4.60 6.24
C VAL A 56 -19.01 -3.84 7.08
N THR A 57 -18.07 -4.58 7.64
CA THR A 57 -16.85 -4.06 8.27
C THR A 57 -15.63 -4.52 7.48
N ILE A 58 -14.76 -3.59 7.09
CA ILE A 58 -13.49 -3.86 6.41
C ILE A 58 -12.35 -3.55 7.39
N SER A 59 -11.39 -4.46 7.54
CA SER A 59 -10.26 -4.23 8.44
C SER A 59 -9.47 -2.98 8.02
N GLY A 60 -8.97 -2.21 8.99
CA GLY A 60 -8.25 -0.97 8.71
C GLY A 60 -6.87 -1.13 8.05
N SER A 61 -6.44 -2.36 7.78
CA SER A 61 -5.20 -2.66 7.08
C SER A 61 -5.38 -3.83 6.11
N GLY A 62 -5.04 -3.63 4.85
CA GLY A 62 -5.08 -4.65 3.82
C GLY A 62 -5.31 -4.07 2.42
N ASP A 63 -5.18 -4.96 1.44
CA ASP A 63 -5.50 -4.72 0.04
C ASP A 63 -6.80 -5.46 -0.31
N TYR A 64 -7.78 -4.73 -0.86
CA TYR A 64 -9.13 -5.22 -1.11
C TYR A 64 -9.53 -5.02 -2.57
N THR A 65 -10.02 -6.08 -3.21
CA THR A 65 -10.68 -5.98 -4.52
C THR A 65 -12.09 -5.42 -4.32
N VAL A 66 -12.37 -4.26 -4.89
CA VAL A 66 -13.68 -3.62 -4.77
C VAL A 66 -14.74 -4.41 -5.54
N GLY A 67 -15.90 -4.60 -4.92
CA GLY A 67 -17.00 -5.44 -5.43
C GLY A 67 -16.81 -6.94 -5.17
N VAL A 68 -15.68 -7.37 -4.61
CA VAL A 68 -15.40 -8.77 -4.24
C VAL A 68 -15.09 -8.87 -2.76
N ASP A 69 -13.96 -8.29 -2.32
CA ASP A 69 -13.54 -8.28 -0.92
C ASP A 69 -14.18 -7.12 -0.16
N ALA A 70 -14.29 -5.95 -0.81
CA ALA A 70 -14.93 -4.76 -0.28
C ALA A 70 -16.17 -4.41 -1.13
N PRO A 71 -17.39 -4.69 -0.67
CA PRO A 71 -18.62 -4.37 -1.40
C PRO A 71 -18.76 -2.88 -1.70
N TYR A 72 -19.52 -2.53 -2.75
CA TYR A 72 -19.81 -1.13 -3.06
C TYR A 72 -20.59 -0.46 -1.93
N GLY A 73 -20.31 0.82 -1.67
CA GLY A 73 -20.97 1.59 -0.63
C GLY A 73 -20.10 2.68 -0.01
N GLY A 74 -20.69 3.43 0.93
CA GLY A 74 -19.97 4.38 1.77
C GLY A 74 -19.44 3.70 3.03
N TYR A 75 -18.19 3.98 3.38
CA TYR A 75 -17.55 3.47 4.60
C TYR A 75 -16.91 4.60 5.38
N GLN A 76 -16.99 4.53 6.70
CA GLN A 76 -16.33 5.47 7.60
C GLN A 76 -15.41 4.75 8.58
N LEU A 77 -14.32 5.40 8.97
CA LEU A 77 -13.46 4.89 10.04
C LEU A 77 -14.24 4.81 11.35
N LYS A 78 -14.17 3.64 11.99
CA LYS A 78 -14.78 3.37 13.27
C LYS A 78 -14.18 4.27 14.35
N ASP A 79 -15.06 4.90 15.14
CA ASP A 79 -14.72 5.73 16.29
C ASP A 79 -13.73 6.89 15.98
N ALA A 80 -13.69 7.37 14.73
CA ALA A 80 -12.80 8.45 14.30
C ALA A 80 -13.57 9.72 13.92
N ASN A 81 -13.07 10.88 14.35
CA ASN A 81 -13.59 12.20 13.96
C ASN A 81 -12.70 12.94 12.94
N GLU A 82 -11.46 12.46 12.79
CA GLU A 82 -10.45 12.92 11.84
C GLU A 82 -9.56 11.74 11.45
N GLN A 83 -8.85 11.82 10.33
CA GLN A 83 -7.99 10.72 9.88
C GLN A 83 -6.84 10.53 10.89
N PRO A 84 -6.74 9.35 11.55
CA PRO A 84 -5.71 9.12 12.56
C PRO A 84 -4.29 9.21 11.98
N ALA A 85 -3.35 9.67 12.81
CA ALA A 85 -1.94 9.69 12.40
C ALA A 85 -1.46 8.26 12.09
N GLY A 86 -0.87 8.06 10.92
CA GLY A 86 -0.40 6.74 10.46
C GLY A 86 -1.46 5.89 9.76
N CYS A 87 -2.72 6.34 9.71
CA CYS A 87 -3.72 5.80 8.80
C CYS A 87 -3.47 6.36 7.41
N THR A 88 -3.28 5.48 6.43
CA THR A 88 -3.21 5.84 5.01
C THR A 88 -4.14 4.94 4.22
N TRP A 89 -4.83 5.50 3.23
CA TRP A 89 -5.70 4.74 2.35
C TRP A 89 -5.71 5.33 0.93
N ALA A 90 -5.94 4.46 -0.05
CA ALA A 90 -6.08 4.82 -1.44
C ALA A 90 -7.15 3.97 -2.13
N VAL A 91 -7.79 4.57 -3.13
CA VAL A 91 -8.71 3.89 -4.05
C VAL A 91 -8.15 4.03 -5.45
N GLU A 92 -8.04 2.90 -6.15
CA GLU A 92 -7.45 2.81 -7.48
C GLU A 92 -8.45 2.28 -8.51
N ASP A 93 -8.26 2.68 -9.76
CA ASP A 93 -8.94 2.08 -10.91
C ASP A 93 -8.28 0.75 -11.33
N GLY A 94 -8.77 0.15 -12.42
CA GLY A 94 -8.27 -1.13 -12.93
C GLY A 94 -6.89 -1.08 -13.56
N ASP A 95 -6.38 0.11 -13.84
CA ASP A 95 -5.05 0.34 -14.39
C ASP A 95 -4.03 0.68 -13.28
N GLY A 96 -4.48 0.71 -12.02
CA GLY A 96 -3.65 1.05 -10.84
C GLY A 96 -3.45 2.55 -10.65
N ASN A 97 -4.25 3.41 -11.29
CA ASN A 97 -4.17 4.84 -11.03
C ASN A 97 -4.97 5.20 -9.78
N ILE A 98 -4.33 5.94 -8.86
CA ILE A 98 -4.97 6.48 -7.66
C ILE A 98 -6.03 7.50 -8.08
N GLN A 99 -7.29 7.22 -7.72
CA GLN A 99 -8.43 8.12 -7.90
C GLN A 99 -8.65 8.98 -6.67
N PHE A 100 -8.50 8.38 -5.48
CA PHE A 100 -8.65 9.05 -4.19
C PHE A 100 -7.59 8.54 -3.21
N GLN A 101 -7.07 9.43 -2.36
CA GLN A 101 -6.09 9.09 -1.34
C GLN A 101 -6.19 10.06 -0.16
N ASP A 102 -6.22 9.51 1.06
CA ASP A 102 -6.09 10.24 2.33
C ASP A 102 -7.01 11.49 2.44
N GLN A 103 -8.25 11.37 1.97
CA GLN A 103 -9.23 12.47 1.97
C GLN A 103 -10.10 12.51 3.23
N GLY A 104 -9.60 11.98 4.35
CA GLY A 104 -10.28 11.98 5.64
C GLY A 104 -10.76 10.60 6.09
N ILE A 105 -11.87 10.58 6.82
CA ILE A 105 -12.38 9.38 7.52
C ILE A 105 -13.44 8.63 6.74
N THR A 106 -13.75 9.04 5.51
CA THR A 106 -14.84 8.50 4.71
C THR A 106 -14.34 8.15 3.31
N VAL A 107 -14.78 7.00 2.81
CA VAL A 107 -14.51 6.54 1.45
C VAL A 107 -15.80 6.02 0.82
N PHE A 108 -15.98 6.27 -0.48
CA PHE A 108 -17.09 5.75 -1.26
C PHE A 108 -16.54 4.83 -2.34
N LEU A 109 -16.91 3.56 -2.27
CA LEU A 109 -16.48 2.54 -3.21
C LEU A 109 -17.57 2.28 -4.25
N THR A 110 -17.25 2.50 -5.52
CA THR A 110 -18.15 2.37 -6.67
C THR A 110 -17.63 1.33 -7.67
N GLU A 111 -18.40 1.05 -8.72
CA GLU A 111 -18.02 0.13 -9.79
C GLU A 111 -16.79 0.58 -10.61
N GLU A 112 -16.47 1.87 -10.59
CA GLU A 112 -15.29 2.43 -11.25
C GLU A 112 -14.00 2.12 -10.48
N ASN A 113 -14.12 1.85 -9.18
CA ASN A 113 -13.00 1.48 -8.32
C ASN A 113 -12.72 -0.01 -8.44
N LYS A 114 -11.44 -0.39 -8.46
CA LYS A 114 -11.01 -1.80 -8.52
C LYS A 114 -10.25 -2.24 -7.29
N PHE A 115 -9.47 -1.35 -6.70
CA PHE A 115 -8.73 -1.66 -5.49
C PHE A 115 -8.97 -0.61 -4.41
N PHE A 116 -9.12 -1.07 -3.19
CA PHE A 116 -9.09 -0.26 -1.98
C PHE A 116 -7.95 -0.75 -1.11
N GLN A 117 -6.99 0.13 -0.82
CA GLN A 117 -5.86 -0.16 0.04
C GLN A 117 -5.98 0.70 1.28
N THR A 118 -5.79 0.10 2.45
CA THR A 118 -5.79 0.81 3.73
C THR A 118 -4.68 0.25 4.60
N SER A 119 -4.08 1.09 5.44
CA SER A 119 -2.98 0.69 6.32
C SER A 119 -2.94 1.56 7.55
N GLY A 120 -2.80 0.96 8.73
CA GLY A 120 -2.70 1.67 10.00
C GLY A 120 -3.98 2.40 10.42
N CYS A 121 -5.11 2.12 9.77
CA CYS A 121 -6.40 2.72 10.09
C CYS A 121 -7.17 1.87 11.12
N PRO A 122 -8.13 2.48 11.84
CA PRO A 122 -9.26 1.74 12.42
C PRO A 122 -10.05 0.99 11.36
N ASP A 123 -10.91 0.06 11.78
CA ASP A 123 -11.81 -0.63 10.87
C ASP A 123 -12.75 0.36 10.16
N TRP A 124 -13.10 0.04 8.92
CA TRP A 124 -14.05 0.78 8.11
C TRP A 124 -15.43 0.16 8.25
N VAL A 125 -16.41 0.93 8.70
CA VAL A 125 -17.79 0.46 8.87
C VAL A 125 -18.66 1.08 7.80
N GLN A 126 -19.44 0.24 7.11
CA GLN A 126 -20.39 0.69 6.10
C GLN A 126 -21.48 1.55 6.74
N PHE A 127 -21.90 2.61 6.04
CA PHE A 127 -23.04 3.42 6.41
C PHE A 127 -23.97 3.63 5.21
N GLU A 128 -25.26 3.79 5.49
CA GLU A 128 -26.30 4.12 4.50
C GLU A 128 -26.54 5.64 4.40
#